data_AF-A0A947H927-F1
#
_entry.id   AF-A0A947H927-F1
#
_cell.length_a   1.000
_cell.length_b   1.000
_cell.length_c   1.000
_cell.angle_alpha   90.00
_cell.angle_beta   90.00
_cell.angle_gamma   90.00
#
_symmetry.space_group_name_H-M   'P 1'
#
loop_
_entity.id
_entity.type
_entity.pdbx_description
1 polymer ?
#
loop_
_entity_poly.entity_id
_entity_poly.type
_entity_poly.pdbx_seq_one_letter_code
_entity_poly.pdbx_strand_id
1 'polypeptide(L)'
;MKKILLGAVCSLLLMGAAPVTLWSGSSAGFQLTWSEADLRVQAGSQPASSLFPPLPKLDPDPEFRCEYEWGLIPLSWVGPYLSYRQENYWGCMKTAHPGSLTEFQVKDLRAPSKAVSLNQLFPDSQILKALLADAVVIKALQKAPNKRKYSSTSELLATLNGLNGECEYYFGKDMLTHFAFHHIAGQQVAVRIGLSHGCEAARGNLTQLGILLPIPPALKAPLQQAFNRKAGFLMGDFETRFKDRRSTRKHVDPGMKYPPY
;
A
#
# COMPACT_ATOMS: atom_id res chain seq x y z
N MET A 1 -30.98 62.66 -21.18
CA MET A 1 -31.01 61.64 -20.09
C MET A 1 -30.85 60.25 -20.72
N LYS A 2 -29.67 59.63 -20.60
CA LYS A 2 -29.43 58.22 -20.96
C LYS A 2 -28.56 57.62 -19.87
N LYS A 3 -29.16 56.82 -18.98
CA LYS A 3 -28.44 56.04 -17.97
C LYS A 3 -28.12 54.68 -18.60
N ILE A 4 -26.84 54.40 -18.80
CA ILE A 4 -26.33 53.08 -19.18
C ILE A 4 -26.10 52.33 -17.86
N LEU A 5 -26.90 51.30 -17.58
CA LEU A 5 -26.61 50.35 -16.51
C LEU A 5 -25.51 49.40 -17.01
N LEU A 6 -24.31 49.51 -16.44
CA LEU A 6 -23.33 48.42 -16.49
C LEU A 6 -23.80 47.31 -15.53
N GLY A 7 -24.21 46.19 -16.09
CA GLY A 7 -24.42 44.95 -15.34
C GLY A 7 -23.06 44.32 -15.02
N ALA A 8 -22.70 44.30 -13.73
CA ALA A 8 -21.57 43.51 -13.23
C ALA A 8 -21.98 42.03 -13.21
N VAL A 9 -21.48 41.26 -14.18
CA VAL A 9 -21.57 39.80 -14.16
C VAL A 9 -20.60 39.30 -13.09
N CYS A 10 -21.12 39.01 -11.90
CA CYS A 10 -20.38 38.36 -10.83
C CYS A 10 -20.23 36.88 -11.19
N SER A 11 -19.14 36.55 -11.89
CA SER A 11 -18.76 35.15 -12.12
C SER A 11 -18.36 34.52 -10.79
N LEU A 12 -19.30 33.79 -10.15
CA LEU A 12 -18.99 32.88 -9.05
C LEU A 12 -18.06 31.79 -9.60
N LEU A 13 -16.76 31.91 -9.32
CA LEU A 13 -15.82 30.79 -9.41
C LEU A 13 -16.27 29.72 -8.41
N LEU A 14 -16.80 28.62 -8.91
CA LEU A 14 -16.99 27.38 -8.16
C LEU A 14 -15.60 26.85 -7.75
N MET A 15 -15.05 27.38 -6.68
CA MET A 15 -13.89 26.77 -6.03
C MET A 15 -14.39 25.48 -5.38
N GLY A 16 -14.07 24.34 -6.01
CA GLY A 16 -14.33 23.03 -5.41
C GLY A 16 -13.70 22.97 -4.01
N ALA A 17 -14.42 22.38 -3.05
CA ALA A 17 -13.93 22.25 -1.68
C ALA A 17 -12.58 21.54 -1.68
N ALA A 18 -11.61 22.09 -0.92
CA ALA A 18 -10.31 21.46 -0.75
C ALA A 18 -10.50 20.07 -0.10
N PRO A 19 -9.71 19.06 -0.52
CA PRO A 19 -9.85 17.71 0.03
C PRO A 19 -9.59 17.70 1.54
N VAL A 20 -10.41 16.95 2.27
CA VAL A 20 -10.34 16.86 3.74
C VAL A 20 -9.05 16.16 4.14
N THR A 21 -8.29 16.77 5.06
CA THR A 21 -7.13 16.13 5.68
C THR A 21 -7.63 15.12 6.72
N LEU A 22 -7.22 13.87 6.57
CA LEU A 22 -7.57 12.74 7.42
C LEU A 22 -6.64 12.64 8.62
N TRP A 23 -5.35 12.81 8.37
CA TRP A 23 -4.32 12.72 9.39
C TRP A 23 -3.04 13.44 8.95
N SER A 24 -2.28 13.95 9.91
CA SER A 24 -0.90 14.36 9.68
C SER A 24 -0.03 14.03 10.89
N GLY A 25 1.27 13.87 10.66
CA GLY A 25 2.23 13.62 11.72
C GLY A 25 3.66 13.61 11.21
N SER A 26 4.59 13.38 12.12
CA SER A 26 6.02 13.33 11.82
C SER A 26 6.69 12.09 12.40
N SER A 27 7.78 11.67 11.75
CA SER A 27 8.68 10.61 12.22
C SER A 27 10.02 10.71 11.49
N ALA A 28 11.12 10.55 12.22
CA ALA A 28 12.49 10.49 11.68
C ALA A 28 12.87 11.64 10.71
N GLY A 29 12.38 12.87 10.94
CA GLY A 29 12.67 14.04 10.10
C GLY A 29 11.75 14.20 8.88
N PHE A 30 10.73 13.34 8.76
CA PHE A 30 9.73 13.39 7.71
C PHE A 30 8.38 13.81 8.26
N GLN A 31 7.58 14.49 7.45
CA GLN A 31 6.17 14.77 7.71
C GLN A 31 5.31 13.99 6.71
N LEU A 32 4.21 13.42 7.18
CA LEU A 32 3.21 12.74 6.35
C LEU A 32 1.91 13.51 6.49
N THR A 33 1.30 13.81 5.34
CA THR A 33 -0.05 14.36 5.26
C THR A 33 -0.91 13.38 4.46
N TRP A 34 -1.96 12.89 5.09
CA TRP A 34 -2.94 12.01 4.50
C TRP A 34 -4.27 12.74 4.36
N SER A 35 -4.80 12.82 3.15
CA SER A 35 -6.10 13.41 2.82
C SER A 35 -6.92 12.45 1.98
N GLU A 36 -8.18 12.78 1.74
CA GLU A 36 -9.06 11.99 0.86
C GLU A 36 -8.56 11.92 -0.59
N ALA A 37 -7.70 12.85 -1.01
CA ALA A 37 -7.16 12.91 -2.38
C ALA A 37 -5.70 12.48 -2.51
N ASP A 38 -4.95 12.42 -1.39
CA ASP A 38 -3.50 12.22 -1.48
C ASP A 38 -2.87 11.63 -0.20
N LEU A 39 -1.72 10.98 -0.38
CA LEU A 39 -0.81 10.58 0.67
C LEU A 39 0.56 11.16 0.35
N ARG A 40 0.96 12.22 1.08
CA ARG A 40 2.14 13.03 0.76
C ARG A 40 3.18 12.97 1.86
N VAL A 41 4.44 12.83 1.48
CA VAL A 41 5.59 12.86 2.38
C VAL A 41 6.44 14.08 2.10
N GLN A 42 6.92 14.73 3.16
CA GLN A 42 7.85 15.85 3.11
C GLN A 42 9.11 15.52 3.92
N ALA A 43 10.30 15.72 3.35
CA ALA A 43 11.57 15.54 4.05
C ALA A 43 12.15 16.91 4.44
N GLY A 44 12.16 17.26 5.73
CA GLY A 44 12.60 18.58 6.19
C GLY A 44 11.90 19.73 5.46
N SER A 45 12.67 20.61 4.82
CA SER A 45 12.18 21.75 4.03
C SER A 45 11.91 21.44 2.55
N GLN A 46 12.12 20.21 2.09
CA GLN A 46 11.86 19.84 0.70
C GLN A 46 10.36 19.90 0.38
N PRO A 47 9.96 20.08 -0.89
CA PRO A 47 8.56 20.00 -1.28
C PRO A 47 7.94 18.63 -0.97
N ALA A 48 6.67 18.61 -0.58
CA ALA A 48 5.96 17.37 -0.31
C ALA A 48 5.68 16.57 -1.60
N SER A 49 6.16 15.34 -1.65
CA SER A 49 5.95 14.39 -2.75
C SER A 49 4.75 13.49 -2.49
N SER A 50 3.90 13.31 -3.51
CA SER A 50 2.80 12.34 -3.50
C SER A 50 3.35 10.91 -3.60
N LEU A 51 2.76 9.99 -2.84
CA LEU A 51 3.04 8.55 -2.93
C LEU A 51 2.16 7.83 -3.95
N PHE A 52 1.10 8.47 -4.46
CA PHE A 52 0.40 7.92 -5.62
C PHE A 52 1.37 7.78 -6.80
N PRO A 53 1.31 6.65 -7.53
CA PRO A 53 2.01 6.56 -8.80
C PRO A 53 1.53 7.67 -9.74
N PRO A 54 2.37 8.10 -10.69
CA PRO A 54 1.89 8.94 -11.77
C PRO A 54 0.74 8.21 -12.48
N LEU A 55 -0.30 8.96 -12.86
CA LEU A 55 -1.36 8.40 -13.68
C LEU A 55 -0.73 7.87 -14.97
N PRO A 56 -1.09 6.66 -15.42
CA PRO A 56 -0.60 6.14 -16.69
C PRO A 56 -0.97 7.13 -17.79
N LYS A 57 -0.01 7.41 -18.68
CA LYS A 57 -0.32 8.05 -19.94
C LYS A 57 -0.93 6.98 -20.83
N LEU A 58 -2.24 7.00 -20.96
CA LEU A 58 -2.96 6.08 -21.82
C LEU A 58 -3.11 6.77 -23.16
N ASP A 59 -2.70 6.08 -24.23
CA ASP A 59 -3.11 6.48 -25.56
C ASP A 59 -4.62 6.24 -25.63
N PRO A 60 -5.42 7.29 -25.86
CA PRO A 60 -6.87 7.13 -25.85
C PRO A 60 -7.27 6.20 -26.99
N ASP A 61 -7.66 4.98 -26.65
CA ASP A 61 -8.30 4.06 -27.57
C ASP A 61 -9.81 4.32 -27.53
N PRO A 62 -10.40 4.90 -28.59
CA PRO A 62 -11.83 5.18 -28.62
C PRO A 62 -12.68 3.91 -28.57
N GLU A 63 -12.13 2.74 -28.85
CA GLU A 63 -12.83 1.46 -28.79
C GLU A 63 -12.78 0.80 -27.41
N PHE A 64 -11.77 1.12 -26.60
CA PHE A 64 -11.49 0.52 -25.29
C PHE A 64 -11.32 1.57 -24.19
N ARG A 65 -12.36 2.39 -23.99
CA ARG A 65 -12.38 3.37 -22.89
C ARG A 65 -12.22 2.68 -21.55
N CYS A 66 -11.22 3.06 -20.78
CA CYS A 66 -10.98 2.54 -19.45
C CYS A 66 -11.24 3.59 -18.36
N GLU A 67 -11.70 3.12 -17.21
CA GLU A 67 -11.71 3.81 -15.93
C GLU A 67 -10.68 3.18 -15.02
N TYR A 68 -10.02 4.00 -14.21
CA TYR A 68 -9.02 3.58 -13.24
C TYR A 68 -9.29 4.26 -11.92
N GLU A 69 -9.10 3.51 -10.85
CA GLU A 69 -9.13 4.01 -9.49
C GLU A 69 -7.90 3.49 -8.73
N TRP A 70 -7.18 4.41 -8.09
CA TRP A 70 -6.11 4.10 -7.15
C TRP A 70 -6.56 4.51 -5.75
N GLY A 71 -6.36 3.61 -4.80
CA GLY A 71 -6.57 3.80 -3.37
C GLY A 71 -5.27 3.66 -2.61
N LEU A 72 -4.96 4.59 -1.71
CA LEU A 72 -3.85 4.47 -0.76
C LEU A 72 -4.37 4.53 0.68
N ILE A 73 -3.94 3.58 1.51
CA ILE A 73 -4.32 3.47 2.92
C ILE A 73 -3.03 3.27 3.72
N PRO A 74 -2.60 4.24 4.56
CA PRO A 74 -1.44 4.06 5.41
C PRO A 74 -1.65 2.87 6.37
N LEU A 75 -0.61 2.07 6.56
CA LEU A 75 -0.64 0.90 7.43
C LEU A 75 0.25 1.12 8.65
N SER A 76 1.54 1.43 8.47
CA SER A 76 2.43 1.65 9.60
C SER A 76 3.51 2.66 9.26
N TRP A 77 3.96 3.43 10.24
CA TRP A 77 5.09 4.35 10.09
C TRP A 77 6.02 4.23 11.29
N VAL A 78 7.19 3.63 11.07
CA VAL A 78 8.18 3.30 12.10
C VAL A 78 9.53 3.88 11.69
N GLY A 79 9.94 4.98 12.34
CA GLY A 79 11.16 5.69 11.94
C GLY A 79 11.04 6.18 10.49
N PRO A 80 11.99 5.82 9.60
CA PRO A 80 11.92 6.18 8.18
C PRO A 80 11.08 5.20 7.34
N TYR A 81 10.55 4.12 7.91
CA TYR A 81 9.83 3.09 7.16
C TYR A 81 8.33 3.35 7.18
N LEU A 82 7.76 3.68 6.03
CA LEU A 82 6.33 3.88 5.85
C LEU A 82 5.75 2.74 4.99
N SER A 83 4.80 2.02 5.56
CA SER A 83 4.00 1.01 4.87
C SER A 83 2.61 1.56 4.56
N TYR A 84 2.10 1.23 3.39
CA TYR A 84 0.73 1.52 2.98
C TYR A 84 0.17 0.38 2.14
N ARG A 85 -1.14 0.22 2.14
CA ARG A 85 -1.87 -0.63 1.21
C ARG A 85 -2.20 0.20 -0.03
N GLN A 86 -1.90 -0.36 -1.18
CA GLN A 86 -2.31 0.17 -2.46
C GLN A 86 -3.42 -0.73 -3.02
N GLU A 87 -4.51 -0.10 -3.42
CA GLU A 87 -5.65 -0.74 -4.07
C GLU A 87 -5.77 -0.14 -5.47
N ASN A 88 -5.72 -0.96 -6.50
CA ASN A 88 -5.91 -0.55 -7.88
C ASN A 88 -7.15 -1.24 -8.40
N TYR A 89 -7.97 -0.49 -9.13
CA TYR A 89 -9.09 -1.00 -9.90
C TYR A 89 -9.02 -0.41 -11.30
N TRP A 90 -9.37 -1.22 -12.30
CA TRP A 90 -9.58 -0.73 -13.65
C TRP A 90 -10.73 -1.48 -14.31
N GLY A 91 -11.48 -0.80 -15.15
CA GLY A 91 -12.55 -1.38 -15.95
C GLY A 91 -12.51 -0.78 -17.35
N CYS A 92 -12.61 -1.61 -18.38
CA CYS A 92 -12.55 -1.14 -19.76
C CYS A 92 -13.80 -1.59 -20.51
N MET A 93 -14.34 -0.72 -21.36
CA MET A 93 -15.44 -1.08 -22.25
C MET A 93 -15.05 -2.31 -23.10
N LYS A 94 -16.05 -3.16 -23.38
CA LYS A 94 -15.91 -4.40 -24.18
C LYS A 94 -14.97 -5.46 -23.58
N THR A 95 -14.47 -5.28 -22.37
CA THR A 95 -13.78 -6.36 -21.63
C THR A 95 -14.79 -7.20 -20.85
N ALA A 96 -14.49 -8.49 -20.66
CA ALA A 96 -15.40 -9.42 -19.98
C ALA A 96 -15.63 -9.05 -18.51
N HIS A 97 -14.62 -8.48 -17.85
CA HIS A 97 -14.66 -8.12 -16.45
C HIS A 97 -13.61 -7.04 -16.14
N PRO A 98 -13.80 -6.24 -15.06
CA PRO A 98 -12.75 -5.33 -14.61
C PRO A 98 -11.53 -6.10 -14.07
N GLY A 99 -10.46 -5.39 -13.73
CA GLY A 99 -9.35 -5.91 -12.94
C GLY A 99 -9.21 -5.18 -11.62
N SER A 100 -8.58 -5.86 -10.65
CA SER A 100 -8.24 -5.24 -9.37
C SER A 100 -7.02 -5.89 -8.76
N LEU A 101 -6.19 -5.09 -8.10
CA LEU A 101 -4.97 -5.49 -7.42
C LEU A 101 -4.92 -4.81 -6.06
N THR A 102 -4.67 -5.57 -5.00
CA THR A 102 -4.38 -5.02 -3.68
C THR A 102 -3.03 -5.52 -3.22
N GLU A 103 -2.18 -4.62 -2.75
CA GLU A 103 -0.82 -4.93 -2.32
C GLU A 103 -0.40 -4.11 -1.11
N PHE A 104 0.49 -4.66 -0.30
CA PHE A 104 1.24 -3.87 0.67
C PHE A 104 2.48 -3.31 0.00
N GLN A 105 2.82 -2.07 0.33
CA GLN A 105 3.99 -1.36 -0.16
C GLN A 105 4.74 -0.83 1.05
N VAL A 106 6.08 -0.86 1.01
CA VAL A 106 6.95 -0.22 2.01
C VAL A 106 7.95 0.69 1.33
N LYS A 107 8.10 1.89 1.90
CA LYS A 107 9.12 2.85 1.52
C LYS A 107 10.05 3.11 2.70
N ASP A 108 11.35 2.99 2.47
CA ASP A 108 12.34 3.73 3.27
C ASP A 108 12.37 5.16 2.74
N LEU A 109 11.84 6.10 3.52
CA LEU A 109 11.70 7.50 3.11
C LEU A 109 13.05 8.20 2.90
N ARG A 110 14.16 7.62 3.37
CA ARG A 110 15.52 8.12 3.09
C ARG A 110 15.98 7.77 1.67
N ALA A 111 15.42 6.71 1.08
CA ALA A 111 15.75 6.22 -0.25
C ALA A 111 14.50 5.67 -0.98
N PRO A 112 13.49 6.51 -1.26
CA PRO A 112 12.15 6.06 -1.68
C PRO A 112 12.10 5.34 -3.04
N SER A 113 13.17 5.43 -3.83
CA SER A 113 13.36 4.71 -5.10
C SER A 113 13.89 3.28 -4.94
N LYS A 114 14.35 2.90 -3.74
CA LYS A 114 14.86 1.56 -3.45
C LYS A 114 13.81 0.76 -2.68
N ALA A 115 13.58 -0.48 -3.09
CA ALA A 115 12.76 -1.41 -2.33
C ALA A 115 13.46 -1.72 -1.00
N VAL A 116 12.70 -1.66 0.10
CA VAL A 116 13.13 -2.15 1.40
C VAL A 116 12.53 -3.52 1.62
N SER A 117 13.36 -4.46 2.06
CA SER A 117 12.97 -5.84 2.32
C SER A 117 13.16 -6.16 3.79
N LEU A 118 12.31 -7.04 4.33
CA LEU A 118 12.33 -7.42 5.73
C LEU A 118 13.69 -8.01 6.17
N ASN A 119 14.39 -8.72 5.26
CA ASN A 119 15.73 -9.26 5.50
C ASN A 119 16.85 -8.20 5.58
N GLN A 120 16.56 -6.94 5.26
CA GLN A 120 17.47 -5.82 5.51
C GLN A 120 17.30 -5.29 6.95
N LEU A 121 16.17 -5.60 7.60
CA LEU A 121 15.81 -5.09 8.93
C LEU A 121 15.96 -6.13 10.03
N PHE A 122 15.76 -7.41 9.70
CA PHE A 122 15.82 -8.54 10.63
C PHE A 122 16.80 -9.61 10.11
N PRO A 123 17.46 -10.36 11.01
CA PRO A 123 18.28 -11.50 10.62
C PRO A 123 17.48 -12.55 9.84
N ASP A 124 18.05 -13.08 8.76
CA ASP A 124 17.39 -14.07 7.89
C ASP A 124 16.89 -15.29 8.67
N SER A 125 17.70 -15.79 9.62
CA SER A 125 17.35 -16.95 10.45
C SER A 125 16.09 -16.73 11.31
N GLN A 126 15.83 -15.50 11.74
CA GLN A 126 14.63 -15.15 12.49
C GLN A 126 13.40 -15.10 11.59
N ILE A 127 13.55 -14.54 10.38
CA ILE A 127 12.48 -14.51 9.37
C ILE A 127 12.12 -15.94 8.96
N LEU A 128 13.11 -16.75 8.60
CA LEU A 128 12.91 -18.15 8.22
C LEU A 128 12.18 -18.94 9.32
N LYS A 129 12.67 -18.84 10.57
CA LYS A 129 12.04 -19.51 11.71
C LYS A 129 10.58 -19.09 11.89
N ALA A 130 10.29 -17.79 11.76
CA ALA A 130 8.94 -17.29 11.95
C ALA A 130 8.00 -17.67 10.81
N LEU A 131 8.47 -17.64 9.56
CA LEU A 131 7.69 -18.10 8.40
C LEU A 131 7.39 -19.60 8.47
N LEU A 132 8.35 -20.43 8.88
CA LEU A 132 8.12 -21.88 9.05
C LEU A 132 7.12 -22.22 10.17
N ALA A 133 6.82 -21.27 11.05
CA ALA A 133 5.81 -21.41 12.10
C ALA A 133 4.43 -20.84 11.70
N ASP A 134 4.32 -20.16 10.56
CA ASP A 134 3.07 -19.57 10.08
C ASP A 134 2.16 -20.64 9.44
N ALA A 135 0.88 -20.64 9.82
CA ALA A 135 -0.07 -21.66 9.39
C ALA A 135 -0.31 -21.69 7.87
N VAL A 136 -0.26 -20.53 7.20
CA VAL A 136 -0.44 -20.41 5.75
C VAL A 136 0.77 -21.01 5.02
N VAL A 137 1.98 -20.73 5.52
CA VAL A 137 3.22 -21.32 5.01
C VAL A 137 3.25 -22.82 5.24
N ILE A 138 2.91 -23.29 6.46
CA ILE A 138 2.81 -24.73 6.77
C ILE A 138 1.85 -25.43 5.82
N LYS A 139 0.65 -24.85 5.60
CA LYS A 139 -0.36 -25.41 4.68
C LYS A 139 0.14 -25.45 3.24
N ALA A 140 0.82 -24.41 2.77
CA ALA A 140 1.40 -24.39 1.42
C ALA A 140 2.47 -25.48 1.26
N LEU A 141 3.32 -25.67 2.26
CA LEU A 141 4.38 -26.68 2.25
C LEU A 141 3.88 -28.13 2.28
N GLN A 142 2.62 -28.38 2.69
CA GLN A 142 2.01 -29.72 2.60
C GLN A 142 1.86 -30.20 1.14
N LYS A 143 1.86 -29.28 0.18
CA LYS A 143 1.80 -29.58 -1.26
C LYS A 143 3.17 -29.87 -1.87
N ALA A 144 4.25 -29.61 -1.13
CA ALA A 144 5.59 -29.85 -1.63
C ALA A 144 5.81 -31.36 -1.80
N PRO A 145 6.36 -31.81 -2.94
CA PRO A 145 6.55 -33.24 -3.21
C PRO A 145 7.50 -33.92 -2.21
N ASN A 146 8.41 -33.15 -1.61
CA ASN A 146 9.39 -33.66 -0.64
C ASN A 146 9.48 -32.73 0.58
N LYS A 147 9.60 -33.32 1.77
CA LYS A 147 9.91 -32.59 3.00
C LYS A 147 11.36 -32.10 2.95
N ARG A 148 11.55 -30.81 2.67
CA ARG A 148 12.86 -30.15 2.61
C ARG A 148 13.14 -29.40 3.92
N LYS A 149 14.41 -29.43 4.36
CA LYS A 149 14.93 -28.49 5.35
C LYS A 149 15.42 -27.24 4.60
N TYR A 150 15.04 -26.07 5.08
CA TYR A 150 15.44 -24.80 4.51
C TYR A 150 16.56 -24.20 5.36
N SER A 151 17.61 -23.70 4.72
CA SER A 151 18.75 -23.06 5.38
C SER A 151 18.68 -21.54 5.34
N SER A 152 17.84 -20.98 4.46
CA SER A 152 17.61 -19.54 4.33
C SER A 152 16.17 -19.23 3.93
N THR A 153 15.74 -17.98 4.15
CA THR A 153 14.43 -17.52 3.67
C THR A 153 14.34 -17.58 2.15
N SER A 154 15.43 -17.30 1.44
CA SER A 154 15.46 -17.36 -0.04
C SER A 154 15.14 -18.75 -0.58
N GLU A 155 15.66 -19.82 0.05
CA GLU A 155 15.35 -21.20 -0.37
C GLU A 155 13.88 -21.57 -0.12
N LEU A 156 13.34 -21.11 1.02
CA LEU A 156 11.94 -21.30 1.36
C LEU A 156 11.04 -20.60 0.33
N LEU A 157 11.31 -19.32 0.03
CA LEU A 157 10.52 -18.55 -0.94
C LEU A 157 10.61 -19.12 -2.36
N ALA A 158 11.79 -19.60 -2.79
CA ALA A 158 11.92 -20.26 -4.08
C ALA A 158 11.04 -21.52 -4.17
N THR A 159 10.94 -22.28 -3.08
CA THR A 159 10.07 -23.46 -3.03
C THR A 159 8.60 -23.05 -3.03
N LEU A 160 8.19 -22.14 -2.16
CA LEU A 160 6.81 -21.65 -2.10
C LEU A 160 6.34 -21.03 -3.42
N ASN A 161 7.21 -20.29 -4.11
CA ASN A 161 6.91 -19.70 -5.41
C ASN A 161 6.62 -20.75 -6.48
N GLY A 162 7.31 -21.90 -6.43
CA GLY A 162 7.05 -23.04 -7.31
C GLY A 162 5.79 -23.84 -6.97
N LEU A 163 5.16 -23.57 -5.82
CA LEU A 163 3.90 -24.21 -5.38
C LEU A 163 2.66 -23.34 -5.64
N ASN A 164 2.83 -22.15 -6.23
CA ASN A 164 1.71 -21.26 -6.54
C ASN A 164 0.71 -21.95 -7.47
N GLY A 165 -0.55 -22.01 -7.05
CA GLY A 165 -1.67 -22.54 -7.83
C GLY A 165 -2.44 -21.45 -8.58
N GLU A 166 -3.37 -21.88 -9.44
CA GLU A 166 -4.12 -20.97 -10.33
C GLU A 166 -5.01 -19.96 -9.59
N CYS A 167 -5.58 -20.31 -8.42
CA CYS A 167 -6.50 -19.44 -7.68
C CYS A 167 -6.22 -19.34 -6.17
N GLU A 168 -4.94 -19.43 -5.80
CA GLU A 168 -4.49 -19.23 -4.42
C GLU A 168 -3.75 -17.89 -4.25
N TYR A 169 -3.46 -17.55 -3.00
CA TYR A 169 -2.55 -16.45 -2.70
C TYR A 169 -1.14 -16.76 -3.24
N TYR A 170 -0.44 -15.72 -3.69
CA TYR A 170 0.82 -15.82 -4.40
C TYR A 170 2.02 -15.58 -3.47
N PHE A 171 2.94 -16.53 -3.40
CA PHE A 171 4.25 -16.34 -2.79
C PHE A 171 5.24 -15.76 -3.80
N GLY A 172 5.24 -14.42 -3.93
CA GLY A 172 6.17 -13.72 -4.81
C GLY A 172 7.62 -13.76 -4.34
N LYS A 173 8.56 -13.63 -5.27
CA LYS A 173 10.00 -13.53 -4.94
C LYS A 173 10.32 -12.29 -4.11
N ASP A 174 9.48 -11.26 -4.25
CA ASP A 174 9.50 -9.98 -3.58
C ASP A 174 8.59 -9.92 -2.34
N MET A 175 8.00 -11.04 -1.90
CA MET A 175 7.10 -11.13 -0.74
C MET A 175 7.60 -10.35 0.49
N LEU A 176 8.91 -10.39 0.77
CA LEU A 176 9.50 -9.69 1.93
C LEU A 176 9.55 -8.16 1.81
N THR A 177 9.14 -7.61 0.67
CA THR A 177 8.98 -6.16 0.46
C THR A 177 7.56 -5.66 0.71
N HIS A 178 6.61 -6.58 0.91
CA HIS A 178 5.18 -6.29 1.08
C HIS A 178 4.75 -6.41 2.54
N PHE A 179 5.31 -5.60 3.45
CA PHE A 179 5.09 -5.76 4.89
C PHE A 179 4.61 -4.51 5.63
N ALA A 180 4.06 -4.68 6.83
CA ALA A 180 3.74 -3.60 7.75
C ALA A 180 4.01 -4.01 9.20
N PHE A 181 4.45 -3.06 10.04
CA PHE A 181 4.61 -3.27 11.48
C PHE A 181 3.26 -3.11 12.17
N HIS A 182 2.78 -4.17 12.82
CA HIS A 182 1.40 -4.21 13.31
C HIS A 182 1.23 -3.84 14.77
N HIS A 183 1.93 -4.51 15.68
CA HIS A 183 1.86 -4.22 17.11
C HIS A 183 3.12 -4.75 17.79
N ILE A 184 3.40 -4.24 19.00
CA ILE A 184 4.45 -4.79 19.86
C ILE A 184 3.82 -5.86 20.76
N ALA A 185 4.45 -7.03 20.81
CA ALA A 185 4.11 -8.13 21.70
C ALA A 185 5.34 -8.47 22.56
N GLY A 186 5.41 -7.87 23.75
CA GLY A 186 6.59 -7.99 24.63
C GLY A 186 7.85 -7.43 23.97
N GLN A 187 8.85 -8.28 23.73
CA GLN A 187 10.12 -7.91 23.06
C GLN A 187 10.11 -8.19 21.55
N GLN A 188 8.94 -8.52 21.00
CA GLN A 188 8.76 -8.82 19.59
C GLN A 188 7.85 -7.78 18.94
N VAL A 189 7.97 -7.64 17.63
CA VAL A 189 7.04 -6.91 16.79
C VAL A 189 6.31 -7.89 15.89
N ALA A 190 4.99 -7.80 15.87
CA ALA A 190 4.17 -8.47 14.88
C ALA A 190 4.33 -7.76 13.54
N VAL A 191 4.66 -8.52 12.50
CA VAL A 191 4.78 -8.04 11.13
C VAL A 191 3.71 -8.74 10.29
N ARG A 192 2.95 -7.95 9.53
CA ARG A 192 2.03 -8.47 8.51
C ARG A 192 2.72 -8.45 7.16
N ILE A 193 2.60 -9.53 6.40
CA ILE A 193 3.09 -9.62 5.02
C ILE A 193 1.89 -9.84 4.11
N GLY A 194 1.69 -8.96 3.14
CA GLY A 194 0.61 -9.06 2.16
C GLY A 194 0.93 -10.04 1.05
N LEU A 195 0.00 -10.95 0.75
CA LEU A 195 0.03 -11.86 -0.39
C LEU A 195 -1.15 -11.52 -1.31
N SER A 196 -0.85 -11.09 -2.53
CA SER A 196 -1.85 -10.87 -3.57
C SER A 196 -2.39 -12.22 -4.10
N HIS A 197 -3.52 -12.17 -4.79
CA HIS A 197 -4.13 -13.33 -5.45
C HIS A 197 -4.10 -13.17 -6.96
N GLY A 198 -3.84 -14.26 -7.68
CA GLY A 198 -3.62 -14.23 -9.13
C GLY A 198 -4.84 -14.57 -10.00
N CYS A 199 -5.89 -15.21 -9.46
CA CYS A 199 -7.05 -15.59 -10.26
C CYS A 199 -8.09 -14.47 -10.37
N GLU A 200 -8.87 -14.55 -11.46
CA GLU A 200 -10.03 -13.68 -11.70
C GLU A 200 -11.03 -13.71 -10.53
N ALA A 201 -11.28 -14.87 -9.92
CA ALA A 201 -12.26 -15.00 -8.83
C ALA A 201 -11.80 -14.35 -7.51
N ALA A 202 -10.51 -14.13 -7.32
CA ALA A 202 -9.93 -13.54 -6.10
C ALA A 202 -9.21 -12.21 -6.34
N ARG A 203 -9.39 -11.62 -7.52
CA ARG A 203 -8.86 -10.29 -7.88
C ARG A 203 -9.16 -9.24 -6.81
N GLY A 204 -8.17 -8.42 -6.50
CA GLY A 204 -8.25 -7.40 -5.45
C GLY A 204 -8.24 -7.95 -4.01
N ASN A 205 -8.29 -9.27 -3.79
CA ASN A 205 -8.12 -9.83 -2.45
C ASN A 205 -6.66 -9.79 -2.03
N LEU A 206 -6.44 -9.66 -0.72
CA LEU A 206 -5.13 -9.71 -0.09
C LEU A 206 -5.20 -10.63 1.14
N THR A 207 -4.37 -11.66 1.16
CA THR A 207 -4.13 -12.46 2.37
C THR A 207 -2.99 -11.84 3.17
N GLN A 208 -3.08 -11.83 4.51
CA GLN A 208 -1.99 -11.36 5.36
C GLN A 208 -1.37 -12.51 6.14
N LEU A 209 -0.07 -12.75 5.97
CA LEU A 209 0.71 -13.58 6.88
C LEU A 209 1.01 -12.81 8.16
N GLY A 210 1.13 -13.52 9.28
CA GLY A 210 1.41 -12.92 10.57
C GLY A 210 2.60 -13.57 11.24
N ILE A 211 3.72 -12.85 11.33
CA ILE A 211 4.93 -13.35 11.99
C ILE A 211 5.33 -12.47 13.17
N LEU A 212 5.90 -13.08 14.21
CA LEU A 212 6.49 -12.39 15.36
C LEU A 212 8.01 -12.41 15.26
N LEU A 213 8.62 -11.22 15.17
CA LEU A 213 10.07 -11.07 15.06
C LEU A 213 10.64 -10.36 16.30
N PRO A 214 11.76 -10.84 16.88
CA PRO A 214 12.48 -10.09 17.91
C PRO A 214 12.82 -8.68 17.44
N ILE A 215 12.61 -7.68 18.29
CA ILE A 215 12.89 -6.28 17.93
C ILE A 215 14.41 -6.07 17.84
N PRO A 216 14.98 -5.76 16.66
CA PRO A 216 16.40 -5.48 16.54
C PRO A 216 16.74 -4.14 17.20
N PRO A 217 17.97 -3.95 17.71
CA PRO A 217 18.38 -2.71 18.39
C PRO A 217 18.07 -1.44 17.59
N ALA A 218 18.28 -1.47 16.27
CA ALA A 218 18.04 -0.35 15.36
C ALA A 218 16.56 0.09 15.29
N LEU A 219 15.60 -0.81 15.54
CA LEU A 219 14.17 -0.51 15.48
C LEU A 219 13.54 -0.28 16.85
N LYS A 220 14.28 -0.50 17.95
CA LYS A 220 13.73 -0.40 19.31
C LYS A 220 13.11 0.98 19.60
N ALA A 221 13.87 2.04 19.41
CA ALA A 221 13.38 3.40 19.65
C ALA A 221 12.26 3.81 18.67
N PRO A 222 12.40 3.62 17.34
CA PRO A 222 11.33 3.90 16.39
C PRO A 222 10.00 3.17 16.69
N LEU A 223 10.06 1.87 17.01
CA LEU A 223 8.86 1.09 17.34
C LEU A 223 8.20 1.57 18.62
N GLN A 224 8.99 1.90 19.65
CA GLN A 224 8.47 2.46 20.90
C GLN A 224 7.83 3.84 20.69
N GLN A 225 8.38 4.67 19.80
CA GLN A 225 7.77 5.96 19.47
C GLN A 225 6.43 5.78 18.75
N ALA A 226 6.34 4.87 17.78
CA ALA A 226 5.12 4.54 17.06
C ALA A 226 4.05 3.92 17.99
N PHE A 227 4.45 2.99 18.86
CA PHE A 227 3.58 2.36 19.85
C PHE A 227 3.00 3.37 20.84
N ASN A 228 3.84 4.30 21.33
CA ASN A 228 3.42 5.34 22.28
C ASN A 228 2.80 6.56 21.59
N ARG A 229 2.53 6.51 20.28
CA ARG A 229 1.97 7.61 19.47
C ARG A 229 2.76 8.93 19.58
N LYS A 230 4.08 8.86 19.82
CA LYS A 230 4.98 10.02 19.87
C LYS A 230 5.47 10.44 18.50
N ALA A 231 5.69 9.47 17.61
CA ALA A 231 6.06 9.68 16.22
C ALA A 231 5.67 8.44 15.41
N GLY A 232 5.08 8.64 14.22
CA GLY A 232 4.55 7.53 13.42
C GLY A 232 3.41 6.76 14.11
N PHE A 233 3.17 5.53 13.66
CA PHE A 233 2.08 4.65 14.14
C PHE A 233 2.30 3.18 13.74
N LEU A 234 1.58 2.27 14.41
CA LEU A 234 1.55 0.84 14.07
C LEU A 234 0.19 0.47 13.47
N MET A 235 0.15 -0.53 12.59
CA MET A 235 -1.04 -0.90 11.82
C MET A 235 -2.24 -1.26 12.68
N GLY A 236 -2.06 -2.00 13.78
CA GLY A 236 -3.18 -2.36 14.65
C GLY A 236 -3.88 -1.14 15.27
N ASP A 237 -3.12 -0.11 15.65
CA ASP A 237 -3.69 1.15 16.14
C ASP A 237 -4.36 1.94 15.02
N PHE A 238 -3.67 2.03 13.88
CA PHE A 238 -4.08 2.91 12.78
C PHE A 238 -5.35 2.42 12.09
N GLU A 239 -5.48 1.12 11.84
CA GLU A 239 -6.68 0.53 11.23
C GLU A 239 -7.92 0.69 12.12
N THR A 240 -7.74 0.64 13.45
CA THR A 240 -8.83 0.85 14.39
C THR A 240 -9.36 2.29 14.32
N ARG A 241 -8.45 3.27 14.19
CA ARG A 241 -8.78 4.71 14.24
C ARG A 241 -9.30 5.26 12.91
N PHE A 242 -8.80 4.71 11.80
CA PHE A 242 -9.10 5.22 10.45
C PHE A 242 -9.77 4.17 9.58
N LYS A 243 -10.58 3.32 10.22
CA LYS A 243 -11.40 2.32 9.54
C LYS A 243 -12.19 2.99 8.40
N ASP A 244 -12.19 2.34 7.25
CA ASP A 244 -12.91 2.75 6.04
C ASP A 244 -12.43 4.07 5.39
N ARG A 245 -11.36 4.71 5.91
CA ARG A 245 -10.74 5.88 5.28
C ARG A 245 -9.65 5.45 4.29
N ARG A 246 -9.59 6.16 3.15
CA ARG A 246 -8.61 5.96 2.08
C ARG A 246 -8.37 7.29 1.35
N SER A 247 -7.20 7.45 0.76
CA SER A 247 -7.03 8.42 -0.34
C SER A 247 -7.48 7.76 -1.63
N THR A 248 -8.18 8.47 -2.50
CA THR A 248 -8.61 7.97 -3.81
C THR A 248 -8.23 8.94 -4.92
N ARG A 249 -7.69 8.39 -6.02
CA ARG A 249 -7.56 9.10 -7.30
C ARG A 249 -8.26 8.30 -8.38
N LYS A 250 -9.06 8.99 -9.19
CA LYS A 250 -9.76 8.40 -10.34
C LYS A 250 -9.23 9.01 -11.63
N HIS A 251 -9.12 8.17 -12.65
CA HIS A 251 -8.82 8.60 -14.01
C HIS A 251 -9.81 7.90 -14.94
N VAL A 252 -10.34 8.64 -15.91
CA VAL A 252 -11.20 8.09 -16.95
C VAL A 252 -10.63 8.58 -18.27
N ASP A 253 -10.45 7.65 -19.21
CA ASP A 253 -9.94 8.00 -20.52
C ASP A 253 -10.85 9.04 -21.19
N PRO A 254 -10.27 10.11 -21.77
CA PRO A 254 -11.03 11.14 -22.46
C PRO A 254 -11.55 10.60 -23.81
N GLY A 255 -12.72 9.95 -23.79
CA GLY A 255 -13.49 9.60 -24.98
C GLY A 255 -14.60 10.63 -25.23
N MET A 256 -14.75 11.10 -26.47
CA MET A 256 -15.60 12.21 -26.95
C MET A 256 -16.96 12.39 -26.24
N LYS A 257 -17.40 13.67 -26.16
CA LYS A 257 -18.80 14.07 -25.92
C LYS A 257 -19.70 13.29 -26.88
N TYR A 258 -20.46 12.31 -26.39
CA TYR A 258 -21.56 11.77 -27.18
C TYR A 258 -22.62 12.88 -27.37
N PRO A 259 -23.20 13.06 -28.57
CA PRO A 259 -24.47 13.75 -28.68
C PRO A 259 -25.52 12.93 -27.91
N PRO A 260 -26.45 13.57 -27.18
CA PRO A 260 -27.52 12.85 -26.50
C PRO A 260 -28.33 12.06 -27.54
N TYR A 261 -28.61 10.80 -27.24
CA TYR A 261 -29.65 10.03 -27.93
C TYR A 261 -31.02 10.65 -27.69
#